data_AF-A0AAX4K1D1-F1
#
_entry.id   AF-A0AAX4K1D1-F1
#
_cell.length_a   1.000
_cell.length_b   1.000
_cell.length_c   1.000
_cell.angle_alpha   90.00
_cell.angle_beta   90.00
_cell.angle_gamma   90.00
#
_symmetry.space_group_name_H-M   'P 1'
#
loop_
_entity.id
_entity.type
_entity.pdbx_description
1 polymer ?
#
loop_
_entity_poly.entity_id
_entity_poly.type
_entity_poly.pdbx_seq_one_letter_code
_entity_poly.pdbx_strand_id
1 'polypeptide(L)'
;MVKEPFQCNNVNGSVNLITGSLEYSNYGYFPSKTWAYVFTGVFGAGLMVQLLLSIFYRAWWTLPTLTAGTAVEVLGWGGRVWSATSWKWDPNDGGIWNTSFGAYIMQICALVIAPTVYSAANYILFGKIITTSGPTYSSLHAQSFSIIFVIADIACLVVQGTGGGIAGSAEDENGTDIGAYIMTAGVVLQLIVTILFSGLFIEWIWRKKNDKPARKQYNPFGRWRNGKNKDRSSIEMPLSNVGGVETPDSASENARKQQDYVMTSSSNIPYNGPSLSNQKVNILCGLITVGTFLIIVRSVYRSVELLDGWTGKIAINEPLFLGLDAFLMALFIYIYTIIYPGFFFGRRLF
;
A
#
# COMPACT_ATOMS: atom_id res chain seq x y z
N MET A 1 24.11 2.15 -36.17
CA MET A 1 24.33 0.89 -35.43
C MET A 1 23.36 0.90 -34.26
N VAL A 2 22.22 0.26 -34.42
CA VAL A 2 21.30 -0.01 -33.30
C VAL A 2 22.07 -0.95 -32.37
N LYS A 3 22.29 -0.53 -31.12
CA LYS A 3 22.83 -1.44 -30.10
C LYS A 3 21.76 -2.50 -29.89
N GLU A 4 22.03 -3.73 -30.33
CA GLU A 4 21.21 -4.87 -29.94
C GLU A 4 21.10 -4.89 -28.41
N PRO A 5 19.88 -4.93 -27.85
CA PRO A 5 19.68 -4.77 -26.40
C PRO A 5 20.33 -5.90 -25.60
N PHE A 6 20.47 -7.10 -26.19
CA PHE A 6 21.07 -8.26 -25.54
C PHE A 6 21.94 -9.06 -26.53
N GLN A 7 22.85 -9.90 -26.02
CA GLN A 7 23.56 -10.85 -26.88
C GLN A 7 22.59 -11.92 -27.38
N CYS A 8 22.32 -11.96 -28.69
CA CYS A 8 21.50 -12.99 -29.31
C CYS A 8 21.98 -14.41 -28.95
N ASN A 9 21.08 -15.20 -28.36
CA ASN A 9 21.22 -16.63 -28.16
C ASN A 9 19.86 -17.32 -28.33
N ASN A 10 19.84 -18.64 -28.41
CA ASN A 10 18.63 -19.44 -28.65
C ASN A 10 17.54 -19.33 -27.55
N VAL A 11 17.72 -18.47 -26.54
CA VAL A 11 16.89 -18.36 -25.34
C VAL A 11 16.36 -16.92 -25.17
N ASN A 12 17.18 -15.89 -25.40
CA ASN A 12 16.82 -14.50 -25.16
C ASN A 12 16.37 -13.75 -26.42
N GLY A 13 16.83 -14.16 -27.60
CA GLY A 13 16.44 -13.57 -28.87
C GLY A 13 16.76 -14.49 -30.05
N SER A 14 15.74 -14.82 -30.83
CA SER A 14 15.85 -15.68 -32.00
C SER A 14 15.61 -14.87 -33.26
N VAL A 15 16.41 -15.14 -34.30
CA VAL A 15 16.15 -14.58 -35.62
C VAL A 15 14.86 -15.20 -36.14
N ASN A 16 13.89 -14.35 -36.46
CA ASN A 16 12.68 -14.77 -37.14
C ASN A 16 13.07 -15.28 -38.54
N LEU A 17 12.83 -16.55 -38.81
CA LEU A 17 13.19 -17.23 -40.06
C LEU A 17 12.38 -16.74 -41.27
N ILE A 18 11.26 -16.04 -41.04
CA ILE A 18 10.39 -15.48 -42.10
C ILE A 18 10.80 -14.04 -42.42
N THR A 19 10.94 -13.18 -41.41
CA THR A 19 11.23 -11.74 -41.61
C THR A 19 12.73 -11.43 -41.61
N GLY A 20 13.56 -12.31 -41.05
CA GLY A 20 14.97 -12.06 -40.79
C GLY A 20 15.23 -11.04 -39.66
N SER A 21 14.18 -10.54 -38.98
CA SER A 21 14.33 -9.64 -37.83
C SER A 21 14.78 -10.39 -36.59
N LEU A 22 15.55 -9.73 -35.73
CA LEU A 22 15.95 -10.27 -34.44
C LEU A 22 14.90 -9.90 -33.40
N GLU A 23 14.17 -10.91 -32.90
CA GLU A 23 13.07 -10.73 -31.94
C GLU A 23 13.50 -11.24 -30.57
N TYR A 24 13.19 -10.48 -29.52
CA TYR A 24 13.58 -10.80 -28.13
C TYR A 24 12.39 -11.23 -27.27
N SER A 25 12.65 -12.06 -26.27
CA SER A 25 11.64 -12.42 -25.29
C SER A 25 11.27 -11.24 -24.39
N ASN A 26 9.99 -11.14 -24.01
CA ASN A 26 9.46 -10.10 -23.09
C ASN A 26 10.24 -9.96 -21.78
N TYR A 27 10.87 -11.02 -21.28
CA TYR A 27 11.68 -11.00 -20.05
C TYR A 27 13.16 -10.70 -20.29
N GLY A 28 13.67 -10.86 -21.52
CA GLY A 28 15.11 -10.84 -21.83
C GLY A 28 15.91 -12.07 -21.32
N TYR A 29 15.26 -13.01 -20.62
CA TYR A 29 15.84 -14.26 -20.12
C TYR A 29 14.76 -15.36 -20.03
N PHE A 30 15.17 -16.60 -19.78
CA PHE A 30 14.23 -17.70 -19.51
C PHE A 30 13.84 -17.74 -18.03
N PRO A 31 12.57 -17.49 -17.66
CA PRO A 31 12.15 -17.51 -16.26
C PRO A 31 12.27 -18.91 -15.64
N SER A 32 12.89 -18.98 -14.46
CA SER A 32 13.03 -20.24 -13.74
C SER A 32 11.68 -20.74 -13.22
N LYS A 33 11.26 -21.90 -13.73
CA LYS A 33 10.03 -22.60 -13.27
C LYS A 33 10.10 -22.93 -11.78
N THR A 34 11.26 -23.37 -11.29
CA THR A 34 11.45 -23.76 -9.90
C THR A 34 11.17 -22.61 -8.95
N TRP A 35 11.78 -21.44 -9.20
CA TRP A 35 11.59 -20.27 -8.33
C TRP A 35 10.16 -19.72 -8.43
N ALA A 36 9.54 -19.76 -9.60
CA ALA A 36 8.14 -19.39 -9.76
C ALA A 36 7.23 -20.25 -8.86
N TYR A 37 7.35 -21.58 -8.89
CA TYR A 37 6.56 -22.46 -8.02
C TYR A 37 6.84 -22.25 -6.53
N VAL A 38 8.11 -22.07 -6.14
CA VAL A 38 8.50 -21.84 -4.74
C VAL A 38 7.83 -20.58 -4.22
N PHE A 39 7.95 -19.44 -4.90
CA PHE A 39 7.35 -18.19 -4.44
C PHE A 39 5.82 -18.23 -4.50
N THR A 40 5.19 -18.82 -5.52
CA THR A 40 3.73 -19.04 -5.51
C THR A 40 3.29 -19.83 -4.28
N GLY A 41 4.02 -20.89 -3.91
CA GLY A 41 3.73 -21.67 -2.70
C GLY A 41 3.92 -20.86 -1.42
N VAL A 42 5.00 -20.08 -1.32
CA VAL A 42 5.30 -19.22 -0.17
C VAL A 42 4.23 -18.14 0.03
N PHE A 43 3.83 -17.44 -1.03
CA PHE A 43 2.75 -16.44 -0.94
C PHE A 43 1.38 -17.10 -0.75
N GLY A 44 1.14 -18.27 -1.33
CA GLY A 44 -0.11 -19.03 -1.14
C GLY A 44 -0.29 -19.52 0.30
N ALA A 45 0.78 -20.02 0.93
CA ALA A 45 0.77 -20.36 2.36
C ALA A 45 0.55 -19.11 3.22
N GLY A 46 1.24 -18.02 2.89
CA GLY A 46 1.05 -16.71 3.56
C GLY A 46 -0.40 -16.23 3.46
N LEU A 47 -1.03 -16.32 2.28
CA LEU A 47 -2.43 -15.96 2.07
C LEU A 47 -3.37 -16.77 2.98
N MET A 48 -3.17 -18.08 3.04
CA MET A 48 -4.00 -18.97 3.86
C MET A 48 -3.88 -18.61 5.34
N VAL A 49 -2.65 -18.46 5.85
CA VAL A 49 -2.43 -18.10 7.26
C VAL A 49 -3.02 -16.72 7.55
N GLN A 50 -2.83 -15.74 6.67
CA GLN A 50 -3.35 -14.40 6.86
C GLN A 50 -4.87 -14.38 6.87
N LEU A 51 -5.52 -15.09 5.95
CA LEU A 51 -6.97 -15.23 5.89
C LEU A 51 -7.52 -15.86 7.17
N LEU A 52 -6.90 -16.95 7.64
CA LEU A 52 -7.27 -17.60 8.89
C LEU A 52 -7.13 -16.63 10.07
N LEU A 53 -5.99 -15.95 10.22
CA LEU A 53 -5.77 -14.97 11.29
C LEU A 53 -6.78 -13.81 11.23
N SER A 54 -7.08 -13.29 10.03
CA SER A 54 -8.08 -12.25 9.81
C SER A 54 -9.47 -12.68 10.30
N ILE A 55 -9.87 -13.91 10.02
CA ILE A 55 -11.17 -14.46 10.46
C ILE A 55 -11.15 -14.77 11.97
N PHE A 56 -10.13 -15.48 12.48
CA PHE A 56 -10.05 -15.90 13.88
C PHE A 56 -9.96 -14.74 14.88
N TYR A 57 -9.27 -13.66 14.50
CA TYR A 57 -9.17 -12.44 15.32
C TYR A 57 -10.23 -11.40 14.99
N ARG A 58 -11.11 -11.66 14.02
CA ARG A 58 -12.17 -10.75 13.57
C ARG A 58 -11.64 -9.36 13.22
N ALA A 59 -10.41 -9.31 12.69
CA ALA A 59 -9.73 -8.07 12.37
C ALA A 59 -10.09 -7.64 10.94
N TRP A 60 -11.35 -7.24 10.70
CA TRP A 60 -11.89 -6.98 9.35
C TRP A 60 -11.07 -6.00 8.49
N TRP A 61 -10.34 -5.06 9.11
CA TRP A 61 -9.47 -4.12 8.40
C TRP A 61 -8.23 -4.77 7.76
N THR A 62 -7.81 -5.95 8.24
CA THR A 62 -6.68 -6.72 7.69
C THR A 62 -7.03 -7.52 6.43
N LEU A 63 -8.33 -7.73 6.16
CA LEU A 63 -8.80 -8.40 4.96
C LEU A 63 -8.54 -7.57 3.69
N PRO A 64 -9.05 -6.32 3.56
CA PRO A 64 -8.82 -5.51 2.37
C PRO A 64 -7.38 -4.99 2.24
N THR A 65 -6.55 -5.20 3.25
CA THR A 65 -5.14 -4.76 3.25
C THR A 65 -4.20 -5.95 3.14
N LEU A 66 -3.83 -6.59 4.25
CA LEU A 66 -2.82 -7.66 4.27
C LEU A 66 -3.24 -8.89 3.47
N THR A 67 -4.51 -9.31 3.58
CA THR A 67 -5.00 -10.50 2.87
C THR A 67 -5.13 -10.21 1.37
N ALA A 68 -5.74 -9.08 1.00
CA ALA A 68 -5.87 -8.66 -0.40
C ALA A 68 -4.50 -8.45 -1.06
N GLY A 69 -3.55 -7.79 -0.39
CA GLY A 69 -2.19 -7.61 -0.91
C GLY A 69 -1.48 -8.94 -1.16
N THR A 70 -1.66 -9.90 -0.25
CA THR A 70 -1.08 -11.25 -0.41
C THR A 70 -1.77 -12.05 -1.51
N ALA A 71 -3.08 -11.87 -1.69
CA ALA A 71 -3.80 -12.47 -2.81
C ALA A 71 -3.29 -11.91 -4.15
N VAL A 72 -3.03 -10.61 -4.21
CA VAL A 72 -2.44 -9.96 -5.40
C VAL A 72 -1.01 -10.46 -5.66
N GLU A 73 -0.16 -10.65 -4.63
CA GLU A 73 1.14 -11.32 -4.81
C GLU A 73 0.97 -12.72 -5.41
N VAL A 74 0.07 -13.55 -4.87
CA VAL A 74 -0.20 -14.90 -5.41
C VAL A 74 -0.62 -14.83 -6.88
N LEU A 75 -1.44 -13.85 -7.27
CA LEU A 75 -1.81 -13.63 -8.67
C LEU A 75 -0.61 -13.26 -9.55
N GLY A 76 0.28 -12.40 -9.05
CA GLY A 76 1.50 -12.02 -9.76
C GLY A 76 2.44 -13.21 -10.00
N TRP A 77 2.68 -14.01 -8.96
CA TRP A 77 3.49 -15.23 -9.06
C TRP A 77 2.79 -16.32 -9.87
N GLY A 78 1.46 -16.41 -9.80
CA GLY A 78 0.66 -17.25 -10.69
C GLY A 78 0.82 -16.86 -12.16
N GLY A 79 0.88 -15.55 -12.45
CA GLY A 79 1.20 -15.04 -13.78
C GLY A 79 2.59 -15.43 -14.24
N ARG A 80 3.58 -15.40 -13.35
CA ARG A 80 4.94 -15.90 -13.65
C ARG A 80 4.95 -17.40 -13.96
N VAL A 81 4.24 -18.22 -13.19
CA VAL A 81 4.11 -19.67 -13.45
C VAL A 81 3.44 -19.92 -14.80
N TRP A 82 2.35 -19.22 -15.09
CA TRP A 82 1.68 -19.32 -16.39
C TRP A 82 2.65 -18.92 -17.51
N SER A 83 3.32 -17.78 -17.38
CA SER A 83 4.28 -17.33 -18.38
C SER A 83 5.43 -18.32 -18.58
N ALA A 84 5.96 -18.92 -17.50
CA ALA A 84 7.05 -19.89 -17.60
C ALA A 84 6.61 -21.24 -18.20
N THR A 85 5.31 -21.58 -18.11
CA THR A 85 4.75 -22.84 -18.66
C THR A 85 4.21 -22.68 -20.08
N SER A 86 3.78 -21.49 -20.46
CA SER A 86 3.33 -21.14 -21.82
C SER A 86 4.46 -21.02 -22.84
N TRP A 87 5.72 -21.20 -22.42
CA TRP A 87 6.87 -21.02 -23.30
C TRP A 87 6.89 -22.08 -24.40
N LYS A 88 6.70 -21.64 -25.65
CA LYS A 88 6.67 -22.50 -26.84
C LYS A 88 7.43 -21.85 -27.97
N TRP A 89 8.09 -22.69 -28.75
CA TRP A 89 8.70 -22.32 -30.02
C TRP A 89 7.66 -22.52 -31.12
N ASP A 90 7.26 -21.46 -31.81
CA ASP A 90 6.28 -21.55 -32.90
C ASP A 90 6.95 -21.39 -34.27
N PRO A 91 7.03 -22.47 -35.07
CA PRO A 91 7.57 -22.40 -36.43
C PRO A 91 6.72 -21.55 -37.39
N ASN A 92 5.42 -21.38 -37.15
CA ASN A 92 4.55 -20.60 -38.04
C ASN A 92 4.80 -19.09 -37.92
N ASP A 93 5.31 -18.64 -36.78
CA ASP A 93 5.68 -17.24 -36.52
C ASP A 93 7.18 -16.99 -36.78
N GLY A 94 7.81 -17.84 -37.60
CA GLY A 94 9.21 -17.73 -37.96
C GLY A 94 10.18 -18.32 -36.92
N GLY A 95 9.71 -19.21 -36.05
CA GLY A 95 10.58 -19.92 -35.13
C GLY A 95 11.03 -19.08 -33.94
N ILE A 96 10.11 -18.27 -33.39
CA ILE A 96 10.37 -17.43 -32.22
C ILE A 96 9.91 -18.14 -30.94
N TRP A 97 10.66 -17.93 -29.86
CA TRP A 97 10.24 -18.30 -28.51
C TRP A 97 9.26 -17.27 -27.96
N ASN A 98 7.97 -17.62 -27.94
CA ASN A 98 6.93 -16.73 -27.46
C ASN A 98 6.36 -17.21 -26.11
N THR A 99 5.91 -16.24 -25.31
CA THR A 99 5.19 -16.46 -24.06
C THR A 99 3.88 -15.70 -24.10
N SER A 100 2.87 -16.15 -23.37
CA SER A 100 1.61 -15.42 -23.25
C SER A 100 1.85 -14.02 -22.68
N PHE A 101 1.73 -13.00 -23.51
CA PHE A 101 1.95 -11.60 -23.11
C PHE A 101 1.00 -11.16 -21.98
N GLY A 102 -0.25 -11.63 -22.00
CA GLY A 102 -1.19 -11.40 -20.91
C GLY A 102 -0.72 -11.95 -19.55
N ALA A 103 0.02 -13.07 -19.53
CA ALA A 103 0.59 -13.62 -18.29
C ALA A 103 1.73 -12.76 -17.75
N TYR A 104 2.54 -12.18 -18.65
CA TYR A 104 3.60 -11.23 -18.30
C TYR A 104 3.05 -9.92 -17.72
N ILE A 105 2.05 -9.33 -18.38
CA ILE A 105 1.39 -8.11 -17.90
C ILE A 105 0.68 -8.36 -16.58
N MET A 106 0.00 -9.50 -16.43
CA MET A 106 -0.61 -9.89 -15.15
C MET A 106 0.42 -9.95 -14.01
N GLN A 107 1.60 -10.55 -14.26
CA GLN A 107 2.69 -10.58 -13.29
C GLN A 107 3.10 -9.15 -12.88
N ILE A 108 3.46 -8.31 -13.84
CA ILE A 108 3.96 -6.95 -13.57
C ILE A 108 2.92 -6.11 -12.85
N CYS A 109 1.68 -6.10 -13.32
CA CYS A 109 0.61 -5.31 -12.72
C CYS A 109 0.34 -5.76 -11.28
N ALA A 110 0.22 -7.07 -11.04
CA ALA A 110 -0.06 -7.59 -9.72
C ALA A 110 1.09 -7.31 -8.74
N LEU A 111 2.34 -7.56 -9.14
CA LEU A 111 3.50 -7.27 -8.28
C LEU A 111 3.67 -5.76 -8.03
N VAL A 112 3.25 -4.91 -8.95
CA VAL A 112 3.26 -3.46 -8.70
C VAL A 112 2.15 -3.05 -7.72
N ILE A 113 0.97 -3.67 -7.81
CA ILE A 113 -0.17 -3.34 -6.94
C ILE A 113 0.03 -3.82 -5.50
N ALA A 114 0.55 -5.03 -5.28
CA ALA A 114 0.60 -5.64 -3.94
C ALA A 114 1.27 -4.78 -2.84
N PRO A 115 2.46 -4.17 -3.05
CA PRO A 115 3.12 -3.30 -2.07
C PRO A 115 2.30 -2.08 -1.66
N THR A 116 1.46 -1.57 -2.57
CA THR A 116 0.57 -0.41 -2.30
C THR A 116 -0.52 -0.80 -1.31
N VAL A 117 -0.97 -2.05 -1.37
CA VAL A 117 -1.96 -2.58 -0.44
C VAL A 117 -1.31 -2.86 0.93
N TYR A 118 -0.04 -3.25 0.93
CA TYR A 118 0.77 -3.36 2.15
C TYR A 118 1.07 -1.99 2.80
N SER A 119 1.39 -0.95 2.03
CA SER A 119 1.57 0.41 2.56
C SER A 119 0.27 0.92 3.19
N ALA A 120 -0.89 0.67 2.56
CA ALA A 120 -2.20 0.98 3.13
C ALA A 120 -2.43 0.30 4.49
N ALA A 121 -1.96 -0.94 4.67
CA ALA A 121 -1.98 -1.63 5.96
C ALA A 121 -1.20 -0.87 7.03
N ASN A 122 0.00 -0.38 6.69
CA ASN A 122 0.86 0.39 7.59
C ASN A 122 0.22 1.72 7.98
N TYR A 123 -0.42 2.40 7.02
CA TYR A 123 -1.10 3.68 7.28
C TYR A 123 -2.28 3.51 8.24
N ILE A 124 -3.09 2.46 8.06
CA ILE A 124 -4.21 2.15 8.95
C ILE A 124 -3.72 1.72 10.34
N LEU A 125 -2.67 0.88 10.39
CA LEU A 125 -2.06 0.45 11.64
C LEU A 125 -1.51 1.63 12.44
N PHE A 126 -0.82 2.56 11.76
CA PHE A 126 -0.32 3.78 12.38
C PHE A 126 -1.46 4.65 12.94
N GLY A 127 -2.53 4.86 12.17
CA GLY A 127 -3.71 5.59 12.63
C GLY A 127 -4.30 4.98 13.90
N LYS A 128 -4.38 3.64 13.98
CA LYS A 128 -4.84 2.93 15.19
C LYS A 128 -3.89 3.12 16.39
N ILE A 129 -2.58 3.09 16.17
CA ILE A 129 -1.59 3.32 17.24
C ILE A 129 -1.74 4.72 17.83
N ILE A 130 -1.94 5.74 16.98
CA ILE A 130 -2.15 7.12 17.45
C ILE A 130 -3.43 7.23 18.28
N THR A 131 -4.55 6.63 17.82
CA THR A 131 -5.80 6.67 18.60
C THR A 131 -5.70 5.98 19.96
N THR A 132 -4.81 4.99 20.08
CA THR A 132 -4.66 4.20 21.31
C THR A 132 -3.61 4.79 22.26
N SER A 133 -2.61 5.51 21.75
CA SER A 133 -1.53 6.13 22.54
C SER A 133 -1.90 7.50 23.13
N GLY A 134 -3.12 7.99 22.89
CA GLY A 134 -3.52 9.35 23.20
C GLY A 134 -3.29 10.29 22.01
N PRO A 135 -4.28 11.09 21.59
CA PRO A 135 -4.15 12.05 20.49
C PRO A 135 -3.08 13.15 20.71
N THR A 136 -2.54 13.24 21.93
CA THR A 136 -1.74 14.36 22.46
C THR A 136 -0.41 14.59 21.74
N TYR A 137 0.16 13.55 21.09
CA TYR A 137 1.51 13.61 20.49
C TYR A 137 1.54 13.80 18.97
N SER A 138 0.39 13.82 18.28
CA SER A 138 0.31 13.96 16.82
C SER A 138 -0.25 15.33 16.41
N SER A 139 0.43 16.03 15.49
CA SER A 139 -0.01 17.33 14.96
C SER A 139 -1.18 17.23 13.96
N LEU A 140 -1.44 16.03 13.45
CA LEU A 140 -2.51 15.72 12.49
C LEU A 140 -3.44 14.66 13.09
N HIS A 141 -4.75 14.79 12.84
CA HIS A 141 -5.74 13.83 13.33
C HIS A 141 -5.56 12.46 12.67
N ALA A 142 -5.42 11.42 13.49
CA ALA A 142 -5.00 10.06 13.12
C ALA A 142 -5.80 9.41 11.97
N GLN A 143 -7.10 9.71 11.85
CA GLN A 143 -7.96 9.12 10.82
C GLN A 143 -7.85 9.85 9.46
N SER A 144 -7.52 11.15 9.47
CA SER A 144 -7.39 11.92 8.22
C SER A 144 -6.08 11.62 7.51
N PHE A 145 -5.03 11.30 8.28
CA PHE A 145 -3.72 10.94 7.74
C PHE A 145 -3.82 9.69 6.87
N SER A 146 -4.31 8.56 7.40
CA SER A 146 -4.35 7.31 6.66
C SER A 146 -5.19 7.39 5.38
N ILE A 147 -6.25 8.21 5.37
CA ILE A 147 -7.11 8.40 4.18
C ILE A 147 -6.35 9.15 3.08
N ILE A 148 -5.61 10.21 3.41
CA ILE A 148 -4.86 11.01 2.41
C ILE A 148 -3.81 10.14 1.71
N PHE A 149 -3.03 9.37 2.48
CA PHE A 149 -1.98 8.52 1.90
C PHE A 149 -2.54 7.36 1.07
N VAL A 150 -3.66 6.75 1.49
CA VAL A 150 -4.33 5.73 0.67
C VAL A 150 -4.88 6.31 -0.63
N ILE A 151 -5.47 7.52 -0.61
CA ILE A 151 -5.95 8.18 -1.84
C ILE A 151 -4.78 8.51 -2.77
N ALA A 152 -3.66 8.99 -2.21
CA ALA A 152 -2.45 9.24 -2.99
C ALA A 152 -1.93 7.96 -3.65
N ASP A 153 -1.84 6.85 -2.91
CA ASP A 153 -1.42 5.55 -3.46
C ASP A 153 -2.40 5.03 -4.53
N ILE A 154 -3.72 5.23 -4.37
CA ILE A 154 -4.71 4.90 -5.41
C ILE A 154 -4.49 5.75 -6.67
N ALA A 155 -4.18 7.03 -6.52
CA ALA A 155 -3.86 7.89 -7.67
C ALA A 155 -2.60 7.40 -8.40
N CYS A 156 -1.57 6.94 -7.66
CA CYS A 156 -0.40 6.29 -8.25
C CYS A 156 -0.78 5.03 -9.03
N LEU A 157 -1.62 4.17 -8.45
CA LEU A 157 -2.08 2.93 -9.09
C LEU A 157 -2.85 3.19 -10.38
N VAL A 158 -3.64 4.26 -10.45
CA VAL A 158 -4.36 4.64 -11.68
C VAL A 158 -3.35 5.02 -12.76
N VAL A 159 -2.34 5.85 -12.44
CA VAL A 159 -1.27 6.20 -13.39
C VAL A 159 -0.53 4.95 -13.87
N GLN A 160 -0.20 4.03 -12.95
CA GLN A 160 0.48 2.77 -13.27
C GLN A 160 -0.38 1.85 -14.15
N GLY A 161 -1.67 1.73 -13.84
CA GLY A 161 -2.62 0.94 -14.61
C GLY A 161 -2.85 1.51 -16.01
N THR A 162 -2.89 2.84 -16.15
CA THR A 162 -2.94 3.50 -17.46
C THR A 162 -1.65 3.27 -18.25
N GLY A 163 -0.47 3.39 -17.62
CA GLY A 163 0.81 3.10 -18.26
C GLY A 163 0.94 1.65 -18.72
N GLY A 164 0.60 0.70 -17.85
CA GLY A 164 0.58 -0.73 -18.18
C GLY A 164 -0.45 -1.11 -19.24
N GLY A 165 -1.61 -0.45 -19.26
CA GLY A 165 -2.62 -0.63 -20.30
C GLY A 165 -2.15 -0.16 -21.67
N ILE A 166 -1.56 1.04 -21.75
CA ILE A 166 -0.98 1.59 -23.00
C ILE A 166 0.17 0.70 -23.48
N ALA A 167 1.07 0.29 -22.58
CA ALA A 167 2.16 -0.63 -22.94
C ALA A 167 1.63 -1.98 -23.43
N GLY A 168 0.49 -2.43 -22.91
CA GLY A 168 -0.13 -3.70 -23.26
C GLY A 168 -0.91 -3.69 -24.58
N SER A 169 -1.38 -2.53 -25.03
CA SER A 169 -2.18 -2.39 -26.26
C SER A 169 -1.42 -1.72 -27.41
N ALA A 170 -0.15 -1.38 -27.23
CA ALA A 170 0.66 -0.74 -28.25
C ALA A 170 1.06 -1.76 -29.34
N GLU A 171 0.89 -1.37 -30.60
CA GLU A 171 1.34 -2.16 -31.77
C GLU A 171 2.79 -1.82 -32.15
N ASP A 172 3.29 -0.64 -31.73
CA ASP A 172 4.63 -0.14 -32.01
C ASP A 172 5.51 -0.11 -30.75
N GLU A 173 6.83 -0.25 -30.94
CA GLU A 173 7.84 -0.15 -29.85
C GLU A 173 7.73 1.17 -29.08
N ASN A 174 7.54 2.29 -29.81
CA ASN A 174 7.40 3.61 -29.19
C ASN A 174 6.22 3.68 -28.21
N GLY A 175 5.09 3.04 -28.53
CA GLY A 175 3.91 3.01 -27.65
C GLY A 175 4.16 2.17 -26.40
N THR A 176 4.87 1.05 -26.55
CA THR A 176 5.28 0.17 -25.45
C THR A 176 6.21 0.89 -24.47
N ASP A 177 7.17 1.64 -24.99
CA ASP A 177 8.11 2.42 -24.18
C ASP A 177 7.41 3.58 -23.47
N ILE A 178 6.53 4.33 -24.15
CA ILE A 178 5.74 5.40 -23.53
C ILE A 178 4.92 4.86 -22.35
N GLY A 179 4.26 3.72 -22.53
CA GLY A 179 3.50 3.08 -21.45
C GLY A 179 4.38 2.69 -20.26
N ALA A 180 5.58 2.17 -20.51
CA ALA A 180 6.55 1.85 -19.47
C ALA A 180 7.03 3.09 -18.70
N TYR A 181 7.30 4.21 -19.38
CA TYR A 181 7.65 5.48 -18.72
C TYR A 181 6.51 6.01 -17.84
N ILE A 182 5.26 5.95 -18.31
CA ILE A 182 4.09 6.36 -17.52
C ILE A 182 3.95 5.47 -16.28
N MET A 183 4.11 4.15 -16.43
CA MET A 183 4.07 3.21 -15.32
C MET A 183 5.19 3.51 -14.30
N THR A 184 6.40 3.78 -14.77
CA THR A 184 7.54 4.18 -13.94
C THR A 184 7.27 5.43 -13.14
N ALA A 185 6.70 6.47 -13.77
CA ALA A 185 6.35 7.72 -13.10
C ALA A 185 5.40 7.48 -11.92
N GLY A 186 4.44 6.57 -12.09
CA GLY A 186 3.53 6.19 -11.01
C GLY A 186 4.22 5.46 -9.85
N VAL A 187 5.21 4.60 -10.12
CA VAL A 187 6.00 3.92 -9.07
C VAL A 187 6.87 4.93 -8.31
N VAL A 188 7.50 5.88 -9.01
CA VAL A 188 8.30 6.94 -8.39
C VAL A 188 7.43 7.87 -7.53
N LEU A 189 6.25 8.26 -8.01
CA LEU A 189 5.31 9.09 -7.24
C LEU A 189 4.90 8.38 -5.95
N GLN A 190 4.63 7.07 -6.02
CA GLN A 190 4.31 6.27 -4.85
C GLN A 190 5.47 6.15 -3.86
N LEU A 191 6.72 6.05 -4.36
CA LEU A 191 7.91 6.10 -3.50
C LEU A 191 8.00 7.43 -2.74
N ILE A 192 7.73 8.56 -3.40
CA ILE A 192 7.70 9.88 -2.75
C ILE A 192 6.65 9.91 -1.63
N VAL A 193 5.44 9.42 -1.91
CA VAL A 193 4.36 9.32 -0.91
C VAL A 193 4.78 8.49 0.30
N THR A 194 5.44 7.34 0.06
CA THR A 194 5.94 6.46 1.11
C THR A 194 7.06 7.11 1.94
N ILE A 195 7.96 7.88 1.32
CA ILE A 195 9.02 8.62 2.00
C ILE A 195 8.42 9.72 2.90
N LEU A 196 7.42 10.45 2.40
CA LEU A 196 6.71 11.47 3.19
C LEU A 196 6.02 10.84 4.41
N PHE A 197 5.38 9.69 4.23
CA PHE A 197 4.83 8.90 5.34
C PHE A 197 5.90 8.55 6.37
N SER A 198 7.05 8.03 5.92
CA SER A 198 8.15 7.64 6.80
C SER A 198 8.69 8.82 7.62
N GLY A 199 8.81 10.00 7.00
CA GLY A 199 9.22 11.22 7.70
C GLY A 199 8.26 11.61 8.83
N LEU A 200 6.95 11.59 8.55
CA LEU A 200 5.91 11.90 9.54
C LEU A 200 5.84 10.85 10.65
N PHE A 201 6.06 9.58 10.30
CA PHE A 201 6.11 8.49 11.27
C PHE A 201 7.32 8.63 12.22
N ILE A 202 8.50 8.95 11.69
CA ILE A 202 9.71 9.22 12.49
C ILE A 202 9.50 10.44 13.39
N GLU A 203 8.90 11.51 12.88
CA GLU A 203 8.55 12.70 13.66
C GLU A 203 7.66 12.35 14.85
N TRP A 204 6.64 11.50 14.64
CA TRP A 204 5.77 11.03 15.71
C TRP A 204 6.53 10.21 16.77
N ILE A 205 7.41 9.29 16.35
CA ILE A 205 8.26 8.53 17.28
C ILE A 205 9.12 9.47 18.11
N TRP A 206 9.75 10.46 17.49
CA TRP A 206 10.60 11.43 18.15
C TRP A 206 9.83 12.31 19.14
N ARG A 207 8.64 12.79 18.77
CA ARG A 207 7.75 13.56 19.66
C ARG A 207 7.27 12.74 20.85
N LYS A 208 6.91 11.47 20.63
CA LYS A 208 6.50 10.55 21.69
C LYS A 208 7.64 10.27 22.68
N LYS A 209 8.87 10.07 22.20
CA LYS A 209 10.03 9.85 23.07
C LYS A 209 10.42 11.07 23.91
N ASN A 210 10.16 12.27 23.40
CA ASN A 210 10.56 13.53 24.05
C ASN A 210 9.43 14.21 24.84
N ASP A 211 8.28 13.55 25.01
CA ASP A 211 7.09 14.07 25.68
C ASP A 211 6.67 15.50 25.25
N LYS A 212 6.81 15.81 23.95
CA LYS A 212 6.41 17.12 23.39
C LYS A 212 5.01 17.02 22.79
N PRO A 213 3.94 17.45 23.49
CA PRO A 213 2.58 17.40 22.94
C PRO A 213 2.46 18.30 21.71
N ALA A 214 1.69 17.86 20.72
CA ALA A 214 1.46 18.64 19.51
C ALA A 214 0.54 19.83 19.82
N ARG A 215 0.94 21.03 19.40
CA ARG A 215 0.32 22.31 19.80
C ARG A 215 -1.11 22.52 19.24
N LYS A 216 -1.51 21.80 18.18
CA LYS A 216 -2.85 21.86 17.55
C LYS A 216 -3.07 20.64 16.65
N GLN A 217 -4.23 20.00 16.74
CA GLN A 217 -4.63 18.91 15.83
C GLN A 217 -5.43 19.48 14.65
N TYR A 218 -4.93 19.34 13.43
CA TYR A 218 -5.68 19.70 12.23
C TYR A 218 -6.49 18.50 11.72
N ASN A 219 -7.79 18.72 11.47
CA ASN A 219 -8.75 17.68 11.13
C ASN A 219 -9.54 18.08 9.86
N PRO A 220 -8.98 17.89 8.65
CA PRO A 220 -9.55 18.41 7.41
C PRO A 220 -10.94 17.82 7.10
N PHE A 221 -11.21 16.59 7.53
CA PHE A 221 -12.48 15.89 7.27
C PHE A 221 -13.52 16.02 8.40
N GLY A 222 -13.22 16.77 9.48
CA GLY A 222 -14.16 16.94 10.60
C GLY A 222 -15.49 17.59 10.19
N ARG A 223 -15.47 18.47 9.19
CA ARG A 223 -16.68 19.12 8.66
C ARG A 223 -17.61 18.16 7.92
N TRP A 224 -17.06 17.20 7.17
CA TRP A 224 -17.86 16.24 6.38
C TRP A 224 -18.61 15.25 7.27
N ARG A 225 -18.03 14.84 8.40
CA ARG A 225 -18.67 13.92 9.36
C ARG A 225 -19.80 14.59 10.15
N ASN A 226 -19.67 15.87 10.50
CA ASN A 226 -20.72 16.61 11.19
C ASN A 226 -21.93 16.93 10.30
N GLY A 227 -21.74 17.02 8.98
CA GLY A 227 -22.85 17.16 8.02
C GLY A 227 -23.84 15.99 8.09
N LYS A 228 -23.34 14.74 8.17
CA LYS A 228 -24.18 13.53 8.28
C LYS A 228 -24.88 13.36 9.63
N ASN A 229 -24.33 13.93 10.71
CA ASN A 229 -24.92 13.80 12.04
C ASN A 229 -26.02 14.85 12.30
N LYS A 230 -25.94 16.00 11.63
CA LYS A 230 -26.95 17.08 11.72
C LYS A 230 -28.30 16.67 11.14
N ASP A 231 -28.31 15.81 10.12
CA ASP A 231 -29.54 15.26 9.53
C ASP A 231 -30.21 14.19 10.40
N ARG A 232 -29.50 13.65 11.39
CA ARG A 232 -29.97 12.55 12.24
C ARG A 232 -30.44 13.00 13.63
N SER A 233 -30.04 14.19 14.07
CA SER A 233 -30.41 14.80 15.36
C SER A 233 -31.64 15.71 15.29
N SER A 234 -32.30 15.84 14.14
CA SER A 234 -33.53 16.62 13.98
C SER A 234 -34.81 15.86 14.37
N ILE A 235 -34.68 14.59 14.78
CA ILE A 235 -35.80 13.73 15.17
C ILE A 235 -35.49 13.18 16.57
N GLU A 236 -35.77 13.97 17.60
CA GLU A 236 -36.14 13.56 18.98
C GLU A 236 -35.86 14.73 19.94
N MET A 237 -36.92 15.46 20.30
CA MET A 237 -36.96 16.30 21.50
C MET A 237 -38.14 15.81 22.34
N PRO A 238 -37.93 15.31 23.57
CA PRO A 238 -39.00 15.26 24.56
C PRO A 238 -39.11 16.64 25.22
N LEU A 239 -40.32 17.20 25.21
CA LEU A 239 -40.70 18.35 26.02
C LEU A 239 -40.61 17.99 27.51
N SER A 240 -39.86 18.77 28.29
CA SER A 240 -40.16 18.92 29.72
C SER A 240 -39.80 20.33 30.21
N ASN A 241 -40.83 21.02 30.69
CA ASN A 241 -40.85 22.34 31.33
C ASN A 241 -39.84 22.50 32.46
N VAL A 242 -39.19 23.67 32.53
CA VAL A 242 -38.91 24.37 33.80
C VAL A 242 -39.13 25.86 33.57
N GLY A 243 -40.08 26.42 34.31
CA GLY A 243 -40.37 27.85 34.33
C GLY A 243 -39.37 28.61 35.20
N GLY A 244 -38.97 29.79 34.72
CA GLY A 244 -38.18 30.77 35.43
C GLY A 244 -38.09 32.04 34.60
N VAL A 245 -38.55 33.16 35.14
CA VAL A 245 -38.43 34.48 34.52
C VAL A 245 -36.99 34.96 34.75
N GLU A 246 -36.15 34.91 33.72
CA GLU A 246 -34.81 35.53 33.73
C GLU A 246 -34.81 36.78 32.85
N THR A 247 -34.28 37.88 33.40
CA THR A 247 -34.17 39.16 32.71
C THR A 247 -33.11 39.12 31.58
N PRO A 248 -33.30 39.87 30.48
CA PRO A 248 -32.55 39.67 29.22
C PRO A 248 -31.03 39.79 29.32
N ASP A 249 -30.52 40.61 30.23
CA ASP A 249 -29.09 40.93 30.30
C ASP A 249 -28.27 39.81 30.94
N SER A 250 -28.84 39.07 31.89
CA SER A 250 -28.16 37.98 32.61
C SER A 250 -28.02 36.69 31.77
N ALA A 251 -28.93 36.46 30.82
CA ALA A 251 -28.87 35.33 29.89
C ALA A 251 -27.69 35.43 28.92
N SER A 252 -27.33 36.65 28.50
CA SER A 252 -26.21 36.89 27.58
C SER A 252 -24.84 36.65 28.22
N GLU A 253 -24.70 36.98 29.51
CA GLU A 253 -23.48 36.80 30.28
C GLU A 253 -23.29 35.34 30.71
N ASN A 254 -24.39 34.67 31.09
CA ASN A 254 -24.38 33.23 31.37
C ASN A 254 -24.09 32.41 30.10
N ALA A 255 -24.65 32.77 28.95
CA ALA A 255 -24.34 32.11 27.67
C ALA A 255 -22.86 32.26 27.27
N ARG A 256 -22.25 33.45 27.49
CA ARG A 256 -20.81 33.67 27.28
C ARG A 256 -19.95 32.87 28.26
N LYS A 257 -20.26 32.89 29.56
CA LYS A 257 -19.54 32.08 30.58
C LYS A 257 -19.67 30.59 30.32
N GLN A 258 -20.82 30.13 29.81
CA GLN A 258 -21.07 28.73 29.46
C GLN A 258 -20.35 28.34 28.16
N GLN A 259 -20.27 29.23 27.16
CA GLN A 259 -19.41 29.05 25.98
C GLN A 259 -17.93 29.02 26.33
N ASP A 260 -17.45 29.89 27.22
CA ASP A 260 -16.05 29.90 27.68
C ASP A 260 -15.72 28.66 28.53
N TYR A 261 -16.66 28.16 29.34
CA TYR A 261 -16.49 26.91 30.09
C TYR A 261 -16.46 25.68 29.17
N VAL A 262 -17.29 25.64 28.12
CA VAL A 262 -17.32 24.56 27.12
C VAL A 262 -16.06 24.59 26.22
N MET A 263 -15.55 25.78 25.89
CA MET A 263 -14.34 25.94 25.08
C MET A 263 -13.06 25.57 25.86
N THR A 264 -13.04 25.82 27.18
CA THR A 264 -11.93 25.45 28.05
C THR A 264 -11.97 23.96 28.45
N SER A 265 -13.17 23.39 28.63
CA SER A 265 -13.36 21.99 29.04
C SER A 265 -13.16 20.95 27.92
N SER A 266 -13.18 21.35 26.65
CA SER A 266 -12.93 20.43 25.52
C SER A 266 -11.47 19.97 25.41
N SER A 267 -10.55 20.54 26.21
CA SER A 267 -9.12 20.19 26.21
C SER A 267 -8.76 19.04 27.17
N ASN A 268 -9.66 18.61 28.06
CA ASN A 268 -9.37 17.63 29.12
C ASN A 268 -10.50 16.63 29.36
N ILE A 269 -11.14 16.11 28.29
CA ILE A 269 -11.88 14.85 28.46
C ILE A 269 -10.83 13.73 28.55
N PRO A 270 -10.67 13.03 29.69
CA PRO A 270 -9.78 11.88 29.76
C PRO A 270 -10.29 10.87 28.74
N TYR A 271 -9.50 10.65 27.68
CA TYR A 271 -9.83 9.62 26.70
C TYR A 271 -9.71 8.27 27.41
N ASN A 272 -10.81 7.77 27.96
CA ASN A 272 -10.95 6.40 28.47
C ASN A 272 -11.05 5.41 27.30
N GLY A 273 -10.11 5.50 26.37
CA GLY A 273 -9.86 4.44 25.39
C GLY A 273 -9.04 3.33 26.05
N PRO A 274 -9.11 2.08 25.56
CA PRO A 274 -8.24 1.01 26.02
C PRO A 274 -6.78 1.42 25.82
N SER A 275 -6.06 1.72 26.90
CA SER A 275 -4.64 2.09 26.82
C SER A 275 -3.81 0.84 26.54
N LEU A 276 -3.17 0.79 25.37
CA LEU A 276 -2.21 -0.25 25.07
C LEU A 276 -0.97 -0.02 25.93
N SER A 277 -0.42 -1.10 26.52
CA SER A 277 0.88 -1.02 27.21
C SER A 277 1.95 -0.45 26.28
N ASN A 278 2.83 0.41 26.81
CA ASN A 278 3.92 1.04 26.07
C ASN A 278 4.80 0.02 25.33
N GLN A 279 5.01 -1.18 25.89
CA GLN A 279 5.74 -2.27 25.24
C GLN A 279 5.05 -2.74 23.95
N LYS A 280 3.73 -2.91 23.98
CA LYS A 280 2.94 -3.31 22.80
C LYS A 280 3.00 -2.26 21.70
N VAL A 281 2.92 -0.98 22.08
CA VAL A 281 3.03 0.11 21.11
C VAL A 281 4.42 0.12 20.46
N ASN A 282 5.49 -0.06 21.22
CA ASN A 282 6.84 -0.09 20.67
C ASN A 282 7.04 -1.23 19.67
N ILE A 283 6.47 -2.41 19.94
CA ILE A 283 6.51 -3.55 19.00
C ILE A 283 5.76 -3.21 17.70
N LEU A 284 4.56 -2.63 17.80
CA LEU A 284 3.78 -2.22 16.62
C LEU A 284 4.48 -1.11 15.81
N CYS A 285 5.19 -0.19 16.47
CA CYS A 285 5.99 0.81 15.80
C CYS A 285 7.21 0.19 15.10
N GLY A 286 7.86 -0.79 15.74
CA GLY A 286 8.92 -1.59 15.12
C GLY A 286 8.42 -2.33 13.87
N LEU A 287 7.23 -2.92 13.95
CA LEU A 287 6.57 -3.59 12.83
C LEU A 287 6.37 -2.66 11.62
N ILE A 288 5.79 -1.46 11.84
CA ILE A 288 5.63 -0.46 10.78
C ILE A 288 6.99 -0.02 10.22
N THR A 289 7.99 0.19 11.08
CA THR A 289 9.33 0.63 10.65
C THR A 289 9.97 -0.39 9.71
N VAL A 290 9.98 -1.67 10.11
CA VAL A 290 10.53 -2.75 9.29
C VAL A 290 9.71 -2.92 8.02
N GLY A 291 8.38 -2.90 8.11
CA GLY A 291 7.51 -3.02 6.96
C GLY A 291 7.70 -1.92 5.93
N THR A 292 7.75 -0.67 6.36
CA THR A 292 7.99 0.49 5.48
C THR A 292 9.40 0.46 4.88
N PHE A 293 10.41 0.03 5.64
CA PHE A 293 11.76 -0.14 5.10
C PHE A 293 11.80 -1.17 3.94
N LEU A 294 11.17 -2.33 4.11
CA LEU A 294 11.10 -3.36 3.06
C LEU A 294 10.38 -2.86 1.81
N ILE A 295 9.28 -2.11 1.98
CA ILE A 295 8.54 -1.50 0.88
C ILE A 295 9.41 -0.46 0.16
N ILE A 296 10.17 0.37 0.88
CA ILE A 296 11.05 1.37 0.26
C ILE A 296 12.14 0.69 -0.58
N VAL A 297 12.82 -0.33 -0.05
CA VAL A 297 13.89 -1.03 -0.80
C VAL A 297 13.34 -1.62 -2.09
N ARG A 298 12.17 -2.28 -2.03
CA ARG A 298 11.48 -2.78 -3.23
C ARG A 298 11.11 -1.65 -4.20
N SER A 299 10.51 -0.57 -3.71
CA SER A 299 10.09 0.56 -4.55
C SER A 299 11.27 1.24 -5.25
N VAL A 300 12.43 1.31 -4.61
CA VAL A 300 13.68 1.79 -5.24
C VAL A 300 14.13 0.82 -6.32
N TYR A 301 14.20 -0.48 -6.03
CA TYR A 301 14.54 -1.50 -7.02
C TYR A 301 13.61 -1.42 -8.24
N ARG A 302 12.30 -1.36 -8.02
CA ARG A 302 11.29 -1.29 -9.08
C ARG A 302 11.37 0.00 -9.90
N SER A 303 11.67 1.12 -9.25
CA SER A 303 11.90 2.39 -9.95
C SER A 303 13.10 2.29 -10.89
N VAL A 304 14.22 1.72 -10.41
CA VAL A 304 15.43 1.55 -11.23
C VAL A 304 15.20 0.53 -12.36
N GLU A 305 14.53 -0.59 -12.07
CA GLU A 305 14.19 -1.62 -13.05
C GLU A 305 13.37 -1.04 -14.22
N LEU A 306 12.37 -0.22 -13.93
CA LEU A 306 11.49 0.35 -14.95
C LEU A 306 12.10 1.60 -15.64
N LEU A 307 12.95 2.36 -14.95
CA LEU A 307 13.68 3.50 -15.54
C LEU A 307 14.71 3.05 -16.58
N ASP A 308 15.37 1.90 -16.37
CA ASP A 308 16.27 1.30 -17.35
C ASP A 308 15.50 0.68 -18.55
N GLY A 309 14.16 0.68 -18.49
CA GLY A 309 13.28 0.11 -19.51
C GLY A 309 13.31 -1.42 -19.57
N TRP A 310 12.61 -1.99 -20.54
CA TRP A 310 12.53 -3.43 -20.77
C TRP A 310 13.87 -4.08 -21.14
N THR A 311 14.86 -3.26 -21.52
CA THR A 311 16.21 -3.69 -21.93
C THR A 311 17.28 -3.44 -20.88
N GLY A 312 16.88 -2.97 -19.69
CA GLY A 312 17.78 -2.69 -18.58
C GLY A 312 18.53 -3.91 -18.07
N LYS A 313 19.83 -3.76 -17.79
CA LYS A 313 20.66 -4.84 -17.21
C LYS A 313 20.11 -5.40 -15.89
N ILE A 314 19.32 -4.60 -15.18
CA ILE A 314 18.69 -4.97 -13.92
C ILE A 314 17.41 -5.79 -14.15
N ALA A 315 16.61 -5.45 -15.16
CA ALA A 315 15.38 -6.17 -15.51
C ALA A 315 15.64 -7.61 -15.97
N ILE A 316 16.78 -7.86 -16.64
CA ILE A 316 17.15 -9.19 -17.15
C ILE A 316 17.72 -10.09 -16.02
N ASN A 317 18.09 -9.51 -14.87
CA ASN A 317 18.78 -10.26 -13.82
C ASN A 317 17.77 -10.90 -12.87
N GLU A 318 17.35 -12.12 -13.20
CA GLU A 318 16.38 -12.89 -12.40
C GLU A 318 16.74 -12.95 -10.90
N PRO A 319 17.99 -13.25 -10.47
CA PRO A 319 18.38 -13.21 -9.06
C PRO A 319 18.06 -11.89 -8.34
N LEU A 320 18.23 -10.73 -9.00
CA LEU A 320 17.92 -9.42 -8.40
C LEU A 320 16.42 -9.27 -8.20
N PHE A 321 15.61 -9.66 -9.19
CA PHE A 321 14.15 -9.69 -9.07
C PHE A 321 13.71 -10.61 -7.92
N LEU A 322 14.25 -11.83 -7.83
CA LEU A 322 13.90 -12.77 -6.75
C LEU A 322 14.31 -12.23 -5.36
N GLY A 323 15.47 -11.59 -5.24
CA GLY A 323 15.98 -11.10 -3.97
C GLY A 323 15.36 -9.78 -3.50
N LEU A 324 15.29 -8.78 -4.39
CA LEU A 324 14.88 -7.41 -4.05
C LEU A 324 13.39 -7.17 -4.25
N ASP A 325 12.68 -8.05 -4.96
CA ASP A 325 11.23 -7.96 -5.13
C ASP A 325 10.52 -9.05 -4.31
N ALA A 326 10.75 -10.32 -4.66
CA ALA A 326 10.03 -11.46 -4.11
C ALA A 326 10.31 -11.69 -2.62
N PHE A 327 11.59 -11.82 -2.28
CA PHE A 327 12.01 -12.15 -0.92
C PHE A 327 11.66 -11.06 0.09
N LEU A 328 11.76 -9.78 -0.29
CA LEU A 328 11.41 -8.66 0.59
C LEU A 328 9.90 -8.65 0.93
N MET A 329 9.02 -8.93 -0.04
CA MET A 329 7.58 -8.98 0.24
C MET A 329 7.16 -10.26 0.95
N ALA A 330 7.81 -11.39 0.67
CA ALA A 330 7.62 -12.59 1.47
C ALA A 330 7.98 -12.30 2.93
N LEU A 331 9.16 -11.71 3.19
CA LEU A 331 9.60 -11.33 4.52
C LEU A 331 8.61 -10.37 5.21
N PHE A 332 8.09 -9.37 4.48
CA PHE A 332 7.05 -8.47 4.98
C PHE A 332 5.85 -9.25 5.52
N ILE A 333 5.28 -10.15 4.72
CA ILE A 333 4.07 -10.91 5.08
C ILE A 333 4.34 -11.76 6.31
N TYR A 334 5.42 -12.56 6.32
CA TYR A 334 5.70 -13.46 7.44
C TYR A 334 5.96 -12.70 8.74
N ILE A 335 6.61 -11.53 8.69
CA ILE A 335 6.76 -10.67 9.87
C ILE A 335 5.39 -10.20 10.37
N TYR A 336 4.49 -9.78 9.47
CA TYR A 336 3.12 -9.36 9.82
C TYR A 336 2.22 -10.51 10.27
N THR A 337 2.52 -11.73 9.85
CA THR A 337 1.84 -12.95 10.30
C THR A 337 2.29 -13.33 11.71
N ILE A 338 3.60 -13.27 12.00
CA ILE A 338 4.15 -13.59 13.34
C ILE A 338 3.71 -12.52 14.35
N ILE A 339 3.88 -11.25 14.01
CA ILE A 339 3.52 -10.10 14.85
C ILE A 339 2.14 -9.59 14.40
N TYR A 340 1.14 -10.47 14.43
CA TYR A 340 -0.18 -10.14 13.91
C TYR A 340 -0.82 -8.99 14.71
N PRO A 341 -1.23 -7.89 14.06
CA PRO A 341 -1.82 -6.74 14.75
C PRO A 341 -3.04 -7.09 15.62
N GLY A 342 -3.80 -8.12 15.25
CA GLY A 342 -4.94 -8.61 16.03
C GLY A 342 -4.59 -9.13 17.42
N PHE A 343 -3.36 -9.60 17.65
CA PHE A 343 -2.90 -10.00 19.00
C PHE A 343 -2.85 -8.82 19.96
N PHE A 344 -2.48 -7.63 19.45
CA PHE A 344 -2.24 -6.46 20.28
C PHE A 344 -3.52 -5.73 20.63
N PHE A 345 -4.42 -5.54 19.67
CA PHE A 345 -5.69 -4.82 19.87
C PHE A 345 -6.80 -5.68 20.52
N GLY A 346 -6.63 -7.01 20.57
CA GLY A 346 -7.62 -7.92 21.17
C GLY A 346 -8.92 -8.05 20.36
N ARG A 347 -9.72 -9.07 20.66
CA ARG A 347 -11.00 -9.35 19.98
C ARG A 347 -12.11 -8.30 20.21
N ARG A 348 -11.92 -7.32 21.10
CA ARG A 348 -12.97 -6.42 21.60
C ARG A 348 -12.97 -5.00 21.03
N LEU A 349 -12.15 -4.70 20.02
CA LEU A 349 -12.11 -3.37 19.41
C LEU A 349 -12.84 -3.27 18.06
N PHE A 350 -13.64 -4.28 17.71
CA PHE A 350 -14.51 -4.29 16.53
C PHE A 350 -15.86 -4.95 16.81
#